data_AF-A0A3N5H8S7-F1
#
_entry.id   AF-A0A3N5H8S7-F1
#
_cell.length_a   1.000
_cell.length_b   1.000
_cell.length_c   1.000
_cell.angle_alpha   90.00
_cell.angle_beta   90.00
_cell.angle_gamma   90.00
#
_symmetry.space_group_name_H-M   'P 1'
#
loop_
_entity.id
_entity.type
_entity.pdbx_description
1 polymer ?
#
loop_
_entity_poly.entity_id
_entity_poly.type
_entity_poly.pdbx_seq_one_letter_code
_entity_poly.pdbx_strand_id
1 'polypeptide(L)'
;MFTAWCLVASVGASQVGDVAGADPGSFIVNLGVAHLGDGGATAISVLVLTSAFAAALALFNNATRYLYALARDGVLPQPLSRTHPRHRSPHIAGLGLTVALIVVFVLAALAGLHPLLNVATALTGLGTVGLMTLLSATALAIPIFFARRQSFSFPTTVAPAIGGVTIATATALSFTNYSALTGVDSALINRLPYALLAVAILGSVQAMWLRRHRPGLYSRIGSTRVDDAADVKGPASAASVTDPESSLGAAANTLGR
;
A
#
# COMPACT_ATOMS: atom_id res chain seq x y z
N MET A 1 9.32 11.10 -15.01
CA MET A 1 10.08 12.30 -15.40
C MET A 1 10.32 12.37 -16.90
N PHE A 2 10.97 11.39 -17.53
CA PHE A 2 11.17 11.37 -19.00
C PHE A 2 9.86 11.48 -19.80
N THR A 3 8.86 10.63 -19.51
CA THR A 3 7.56 10.66 -20.21
C THR A 3 6.84 12.00 -20.06
N ALA A 4 6.84 12.57 -18.85
CA ALA A 4 6.24 13.88 -18.60
C ALA A 4 6.96 14.98 -19.40
N TRP A 5 8.29 14.94 -19.45
CA TRP A 5 9.08 15.87 -20.26
C TRP A 5 8.78 15.74 -21.76
N CYS A 6 8.63 14.52 -22.29
CA CYS A 6 8.24 14.31 -23.69
C CYS A 6 6.86 14.90 -24.01
N LEU A 7 5.88 14.76 -23.12
CA LEU A 7 4.54 15.34 -23.28
C LEU A 7 4.57 16.87 -23.25
N VAL A 8 5.40 17.44 -22.37
CA VAL A 8 5.63 18.89 -22.31
C VAL A 8 6.34 19.38 -23.58
N ALA A 9 7.31 18.61 -24.09
CA ALA A 9 8.03 18.94 -25.32
C ALA A 9 7.14 18.84 -26.58
N SER A 10 6.15 17.95 -26.60
CA SER A 10 5.26 17.79 -27.77
C SER A 10 4.20 18.91 -27.89
N VAL A 11 3.69 19.40 -26.76
CA VAL A 11 2.66 20.46 -26.72
C VAL A 11 3.28 21.86 -26.55
N GLY A 12 4.46 21.93 -25.93
CA GLY A 12 5.09 23.17 -25.51
C GLY A 12 4.80 23.52 -24.06
N ALA A 13 5.83 23.97 -23.32
CA ALA A 13 5.75 24.21 -21.89
C ALA A 13 4.74 25.28 -21.46
N SER A 14 4.40 26.22 -22.34
CA SER A 14 3.42 27.28 -22.06
C SER A 14 1.97 26.86 -22.27
N GLN A 15 1.70 25.86 -23.10
CA GLN A 15 0.34 25.46 -23.49
C GLN A 15 -0.12 24.14 -22.88
N VAL A 16 0.83 23.32 -22.39
CA VAL A 16 0.53 21.98 -21.86
C VAL A 16 -0.47 22.00 -20.70
N GLY A 17 -0.44 23.04 -19.85
CA GLY A 17 -1.37 23.19 -18.74
C GLY A 17 -2.81 23.40 -19.21
N ASP A 18 -3.02 24.30 -20.17
CA ASP A 18 -4.34 24.65 -20.68
C ASP A 18 -4.94 23.49 -21.50
N VAL A 19 -4.12 22.85 -22.34
CA VAL A 19 -4.56 21.73 -23.18
C VAL A 19 -4.87 20.49 -22.33
N ALA A 20 -4.05 20.19 -21.32
CA ALA A 20 -4.31 19.07 -20.41
C ALA A 20 -5.48 19.36 -19.45
N GLY A 21 -5.68 20.62 -19.05
CA GLY A 21 -6.79 21.02 -18.18
C GLY A 21 -8.14 20.98 -18.87
N ALA A 22 -8.20 21.27 -20.18
CA ALA A 22 -9.44 21.25 -20.95
C ALA A 22 -10.01 19.84 -21.17
N ASP A 23 -9.16 18.85 -21.46
CA ASP A 23 -9.56 17.45 -21.61
C ASP A 23 -8.49 16.47 -21.08
N PRO A 24 -8.44 16.27 -19.74
CA PRO A 24 -7.46 15.38 -19.12
C PRO A 24 -7.61 13.92 -19.56
N GLY A 25 -8.84 13.50 -19.94
CA GLY A 25 -9.17 12.12 -20.28
C GLY A 25 -8.68 11.74 -21.68
N SER A 26 -8.80 12.65 -22.65
CA SER A 26 -8.40 12.37 -24.04
C SER A 26 -7.00 12.89 -24.38
N PHE A 27 -6.36 13.68 -23.50
CA PHE A 27 -5.06 14.31 -23.77
C PHE A 27 -4.00 13.36 -24.36
N ILE A 28 -3.77 12.22 -23.69
CA ILE A 28 -2.77 11.22 -24.11
C ILE A 28 -3.17 10.56 -25.44
N VAL A 29 -4.47 10.29 -25.63
CA VAL A 29 -4.99 9.63 -26.84
C VAL A 29 -4.91 10.56 -28.04
N ASN A 30 -5.26 11.83 -27.87
CA ASN A 30 -5.17 12.87 -28.90
C ASN A 30 -3.73 13.09 -29.34
N LEU A 31 -2.76 13.05 -28.42
CA LEU A 31 -1.33 13.06 -28.76
C LEU A 31 -0.90 11.78 -29.50
N GLY A 32 -1.47 10.64 -29.13
CA GLY A 32 -1.30 9.38 -29.86
C GLY A 32 -1.77 9.49 -31.31
N VAL A 33 -2.93 10.09 -31.55
CA VAL A 33 -3.44 10.36 -32.91
C VAL A 33 -2.49 11.30 -33.66
N ALA A 34 -2.10 12.41 -33.03
CA ALA A 34 -1.26 13.44 -33.65
C ALA A 34 0.14 12.95 -34.06
N HIS A 35 0.73 12.02 -33.29
CA HIS A 35 2.11 11.57 -33.52
C HIS A 35 2.25 10.15 -34.07
N LEU A 36 1.30 9.25 -33.79
CA LEU A 36 1.36 7.83 -34.18
C LEU A 36 0.20 7.41 -35.10
N GLY A 37 -0.80 8.28 -35.32
CA GLY A 37 -2.02 7.95 -36.07
C GLY A 37 -3.00 7.05 -35.30
N ASP A 38 -4.12 6.72 -35.94
CA ASP A 38 -5.26 6.02 -35.29
C ASP A 38 -4.90 4.65 -34.72
N GLY A 39 -4.03 3.90 -35.41
CA GLY A 39 -3.54 2.59 -34.94
C GLY A 39 -2.74 2.70 -33.65
N GLY A 40 -1.88 3.71 -33.53
CA GLY A 40 -1.10 3.98 -32.33
C GLY A 40 -1.97 4.47 -31.17
N ALA A 41 -2.93 5.35 -31.45
CA ALA A 41 -3.91 5.81 -30.45
C ALA A 41 -4.75 4.66 -29.87
N THR A 42 -5.16 3.72 -30.73
CA THR A 42 -5.91 2.51 -30.31
C THR A 42 -5.05 1.63 -29.40
N ALA A 43 -3.79 1.38 -29.79
CA ALA A 43 -2.86 0.61 -28.97
C ALA A 43 -2.65 1.26 -27.59
N ILE A 44 -2.39 2.58 -27.55
CA ILE A 44 -2.25 3.34 -26.31
C ILE A 44 -3.51 3.21 -25.45
N SER A 45 -4.69 3.35 -26.03
CA SER A 45 -5.97 3.24 -25.32
C SER A 45 -6.15 1.85 -24.68
N VAL A 46 -5.82 0.78 -25.40
CA VAL A 46 -5.89 -0.59 -24.88
C VAL A 46 -4.90 -0.80 -23.73
N LEU A 47 -3.67 -0.29 -23.86
CA LEU A 47 -2.64 -0.39 -22.82
C LEU A 47 -3.04 0.39 -21.56
N VAL A 48 -3.55 1.61 -21.72
CA VAL A 48 -4.03 2.45 -20.62
C VAL A 48 -5.22 1.79 -19.92
N LEU A 49 -6.22 1.31 -20.68
CA LEU A 49 -7.40 0.67 -20.11
C LEU A 49 -7.04 -0.61 -19.34
N THR A 50 -6.17 -1.44 -19.91
CA THR A 50 -5.74 -2.70 -19.29
C THR A 50 -4.93 -2.45 -18.01
N SER A 51 -3.99 -1.50 -18.05
CA SER A 51 -3.16 -1.16 -16.88
C SER A 51 -3.98 -0.52 -15.76
N ALA A 52 -4.91 0.38 -16.08
CA ALA A 52 -5.82 0.99 -15.13
C ALA A 52 -6.74 -0.07 -14.47
N PHE A 53 -7.28 -1.00 -15.27
CA PHE A 53 -8.09 -2.10 -14.77
C PHE A 53 -7.28 -3.03 -13.84
N ALA A 54 -6.06 -3.40 -14.24
CA ALA A 54 -5.17 -4.22 -13.43
C ALA A 54 -4.80 -3.53 -12.10
N ALA A 55 -4.50 -2.23 -12.14
CA ALA A 55 -4.21 -1.44 -10.94
C ALA A 55 -5.40 -1.37 -9.99
N ALA A 56 -6.61 -1.13 -10.52
CA ALA A 56 -7.83 -1.13 -9.74
C ALA A 56 -8.05 -2.49 -9.04
N LEU A 57 -7.96 -3.60 -9.79
CA LEU A 57 -8.09 -4.95 -9.22
C LEU A 57 -7.06 -5.21 -8.11
N ALA A 58 -5.80 -4.81 -8.31
CA ALA A 58 -4.76 -4.97 -7.32
C ALA A 58 -5.05 -4.17 -6.04
N LEU A 59 -5.55 -2.94 -6.16
CA LEU A 59 -5.95 -2.11 -5.02
C LEU A 59 -7.13 -2.71 -4.26
N PHE A 60 -8.17 -3.17 -4.97
CA PHE A 60 -9.31 -3.86 -4.36
C PHE A 60 -8.89 -5.11 -3.59
N ASN A 61 -8.02 -5.93 -4.18
CA ASN A 61 -7.53 -7.14 -3.54
C ASN A 61 -6.72 -6.83 -2.27
N ASN A 62 -5.80 -5.87 -2.35
CA ASN A 62 -5.01 -5.42 -1.21
C ASN A 62 -5.90 -4.87 -0.10
N ALA A 63 -6.78 -3.92 -0.41
CA ALA A 63 -7.68 -3.29 0.56
C ALA A 63 -8.55 -4.34 1.28
N THR A 64 -9.11 -5.30 0.54
CA THR A 64 -9.92 -6.37 1.12
C THR A 64 -9.10 -7.24 2.09
N ARG A 65 -7.86 -7.60 1.73
CA ARG A 65 -6.97 -8.38 2.60
C ARG A 65 -6.57 -7.61 3.86
N TYR A 66 -6.33 -6.31 3.75
CA TYR A 66 -6.05 -5.46 4.91
C TYR A 66 -7.26 -5.37 5.84
N LEU A 67 -8.46 -5.11 5.31
CA LEU A 67 -9.70 -5.08 6.10
C LEU A 67 -9.97 -6.41 6.81
N TYR A 68 -9.78 -7.53 6.10
CA TYR A 68 -9.88 -8.86 6.68
C TYR A 68 -8.88 -9.08 7.82
N ALA A 69 -7.61 -8.72 7.62
CA ALA A 69 -6.58 -8.87 8.65
C ALA A 69 -6.89 -8.03 9.89
N LEU A 70 -7.29 -6.76 9.69
CA LEU A 70 -7.72 -5.86 10.77
C LEU A 70 -8.94 -6.40 11.53
N ALA A 71 -9.92 -6.99 10.84
CA ALA A 71 -11.08 -7.60 11.47
C ALA A 71 -10.73 -8.88 12.24
N ARG A 72 -9.84 -9.71 11.68
CA ARG A 72 -9.34 -10.94 12.32
C ARG A 72 -8.58 -10.63 13.61
N ASP A 73 -7.79 -9.56 13.60
CA ASP A 73 -7.00 -9.13 14.76
C ASP A 73 -7.86 -8.33 15.77
N GLY A 74 -9.17 -8.16 15.50
CA GLY A 74 -10.16 -7.58 16.42
C GLY A 74 -10.21 -6.05 16.43
N VAL A 75 -9.58 -5.39 15.45
CA VAL A 75 -9.57 -3.92 15.28
C VAL A 75 -10.84 -3.44 14.56
N LEU A 76 -11.39 -4.25 13.66
CA LEU A 76 -12.63 -3.99 12.92
C LEU A 76 -13.76 -4.96 13.33
N PRO A 77 -15.02 -4.71 12.92
CA PRO A 77 -16.14 -5.57 13.26
C PRO A 77 -15.90 -7.02 12.81
N GLN A 78 -16.14 -7.97 13.71
CA GLN A 78 -15.93 -9.41 13.48
C GLN A 78 -16.57 -9.99 12.21
N PRO A 79 -17.72 -9.51 11.70
CA PRO A 79 -18.26 -10.04 10.44
C PRO A 79 -17.30 -9.89 9.25
N LEU A 80 -16.45 -8.87 9.22
CA LEU A 80 -15.47 -8.66 8.12
C LEU A 80 -14.34 -9.70 8.13
N SER A 81 -14.15 -10.44 9.23
CA SER A 81 -13.17 -11.53 9.34
C SER A 81 -13.68 -12.86 8.78
N ARG A 82 -14.90 -12.92 8.22
CA ARG A 82 -15.44 -14.15 7.63
C ARG A 82 -14.93 -14.37 6.20
N THR A 83 -14.36 -15.55 5.96
CA THR A 83 -14.00 -16.02 4.62
C THR A 83 -15.06 -16.94 4.03
N HIS A 84 -15.12 -17.00 2.70
CA HIS A 84 -15.99 -17.93 1.98
C HIS A 84 -15.62 -19.39 2.32
N PRO A 85 -16.58 -20.28 2.65
CA PRO A 85 -16.28 -21.65 3.08
C PRO A 85 -15.44 -22.46 2.09
N ARG A 86 -15.75 -22.33 0.78
CA ARG A 86 -15.09 -23.06 -0.31
C ARG A 86 -13.81 -22.39 -0.86
N HIS A 87 -13.86 -21.10 -1.17
CA HIS A 87 -12.77 -20.38 -1.83
C HIS A 87 -11.82 -19.66 -0.86
N ARG A 88 -12.13 -19.66 0.45
CA ARG A 88 -11.39 -18.94 1.51
C ARG A 88 -11.15 -17.45 1.21
N SER A 89 -11.94 -16.87 0.31
CA SER A 89 -11.85 -15.46 -0.05
C SER A 89 -12.58 -14.59 0.99
N PRO A 90 -12.05 -13.42 1.37
CA PRO A 90 -12.68 -12.47 2.30
C PRO A 90 -13.84 -11.72 1.63
N HIS A 91 -14.91 -12.45 1.27
CA HIS A 91 -16.05 -11.91 0.51
C HIS A 91 -16.82 -10.82 1.28
N ILE A 92 -16.94 -10.91 2.61
CA ILE A 92 -17.65 -9.89 3.40
C ILE A 92 -16.87 -8.57 3.44
N ALA A 93 -15.55 -8.63 3.63
CA ALA A 93 -14.71 -7.45 3.56
C ALA A 93 -14.75 -6.81 2.15
N GLY A 94 -14.79 -7.64 1.11
CA GLY A 94 -14.87 -7.16 -0.28
C GLY A 94 -16.21 -6.47 -0.55
N LEU A 95 -17.32 -7.06 -0.10
CA LEU A 95 -18.65 -6.46 -0.24
C LEU A 95 -18.76 -5.16 0.56
N GLY A 96 -18.19 -5.11 1.77
CA GLY A 96 -18.12 -3.88 2.57
C GLY A 96 -17.36 -2.75 1.86
N LEU A 97 -16.22 -3.08 1.23
CA LEU A 97 -15.45 -2.12 0.44
C LEU A 97 -16.23 -1.63 -0.79
N THR A 98 -16.89 -2.53 -1.52
CA THR A 98 -17.73 -2.17 -2.68
C THR A 98 -18.88 -1.26 -2.28
N VAL A 99 -19.59 -1.59 -1.19
CA VAL A 99 -20.68 -0.75 -0.66
C VAL A 99 -20.15 0.63 -0.27
N ALA A 100 -19.01 0.70 0.42
CA ALA A 100 -18.39 1.98 0.80
C ALA A 100 -18.07 2.84 -0.42
N LEU A 101 -17.51 2.25 -1.49
CA LEU A 101 -17.23 2.96 -2.73
C LEU A 101 -18.51 3.44 -3.42
N ILE A 102 -19.54 2.60 -3.51
CA ILE A 102 -20.84 2.99 -4.07
C ILE A 102 -21.40 4.19 -3.30
N VAL A 103 -21.35 4.17 -1.97
CA VAL A 103 -21.81 5.30 -1.14
C VAL A 103 -21.04 6.56 -1.46
N VAL A 104 -19.71 6.49 -1.58
CA VAL A 104 -18.88 7.65 -1.96
C VAL A 104 -19.28 8.20 -3.34
N PHE A 105 -19.46 7.33 -4.34
CA PHE A 105 -19.88 7.75 -5.68
C PHE A 105 -21.29 8.33 -5.71
N VAL A 106 -22.24 7.74 -4.99
CA VAL A 106 -23.63 8.26 -4.89
C VAL A 106 -23.65 9.61 -4.20
N LEU A 107 -22.94 9.77 -3.07
CA LEU A 107 -22.85 11.05 -2.37
C LEU A 107 -22.19 12.12 -3.25
N ALA A 108 -21.16 11.76 -4.01
CA ALA A 108 -20.52 12.68 -4.94
C ALA A 108 -21.46 13.09 -6.09
N ALA A 109 -22.22 12.14 -6.65
CA ALA A 109 -23.21 12.41 -7.68
C ALA A 109 -24.33 13.33 -7.17
N LEU A 110 -24.82 13.11 -5.95
CA LEU A 110 -25.82 13.98 -5.30
C LEU A 110 -25.29 15.39 -5.03
N ALA A 111 -23.99 15.54 -4.78
CA ALA A 111 -23.32 16.82 -4.63
C ALA A 111 -22.92 17.48 -5.97
N GLY A 112 -23.28 16.88 -7.12
CA GLY A 112 -22.97 17.42 -8.45
C GLY A 112 -21.50 17.35 -8.85
N LEU A 113 -20.69 16.53 -8.17
CA LEU A 113 -19.27 16.40 -8.47
C LEU A 113 -19.04 15.45 -9.65
N HIS A 114 -18.23 15.87 -10.62
CA HIS A 114 -17.83 15.02 -11.73
C HIS A 114 -16.99 13.81 -11.22
N PRO A 115 -17.37 12.56 -11.57
CA PRO A 115 -16.68 11.36 -11.08
C PRO A 115 -15.19 11.32 -11.43
N LEU A 116 -14.83 11.77 -12.64
CA LEU A 116 -13.46 11.75 -13.11
C LEU A 116 -12.66 12.95 -12.58
N LEU A 117 -13.17 14.17 -12.78
CA LEU A 117 -12.44 15.40 -12.50
C LEU A 117 -12.33 15.70 -11.00
N ASN A 118 -13.29 15.26 -10.20
CA ASN A 118 -13.35 15.59 -8.78
C ASN A 118 -13.12 14.37 -7.90
N VAL A 119 -13.87 13.29 -8.12
CA VAL A 119 -13.81 12.12 -7.22
C VAL A 119 -12.53 11.33 -7.44
N ALA A 120 -12.19 10.99 -8.68
CA ALA A 120 -10.98 10.22 -8.97
C ALA A 120 -9.70 10.99 -8.61
N THR A 121 -9.63 12.29 -8.90
CA THR A 121 -8.50 13.16 -8.51
C THR A 121 -8.38 13.30 -7.00
N ALA A 122 -9.50 13.53 -6.29
CA ALA A 122 -9.52 13.61 -4.83
C ALA A 122 -9.11 12.27 -4.18
N LEU A 123 -9.66 11.14 -4.61
CA LEU A 123 -9.31 9.83 -4.07
C LEU A 123 -7.84 9.48 -4.34
N THR A 124 -7.35 9.79 -5.54
CA THR A 124 -5.93 9.58 -5.88
C THR A 124 -5.03 10.47 -5.03
N GLY A 125 -5.32 11.77 -4.93
CA GLY A 125 -4.58 12.69 -4.08
C GLY A 125 -4.59 12.28 -2.61
N LEU A 126 -5.75 11.84 -2.10
CA LEU A 126 -5.89 11.31 -0.74
C LEU A 126 -5.04 10.05 -0.56
N GLY A 127 -5.06 9.13 -1.51
CA GLY A 127 -4.23 7.93 -1.52
C GLY A 127 -2.74 8.24 -1.51
N THR A 128 -2.31 9.22 -2.32
CA THR A 128 -0.92 9.68 -2.36
C THR A 128 -0.49 10.27 -1.02
N VAL A 129 -1.26 11.20 -0.45
CA VAL A 129 -0.94 11.81 0.85
C VAL A 129 -0.94 10.75 1.97
N GLY A 130 -1.90 9.83 1.95
CA GLY A 130 -1.98 8.71 2.89
C GLY A 130 -0.75 7.81 2.80
N LEU A 131 -0.32 7.45 1.59
CA LEU A 131 0.88 6.65 1.36
C LEU A 131 2.14 7.40 1.80
N MET A 132 2.28 8.68 1.48
CA MET A 132 3.41 9.50 1.93
C MET A 132 3.47 9.58 3.46
N THR A 133 2.32 9.74 4.12
CA THR A 133 2.22 9.72 5.59
C THR A 133 2.66 8.37 6.16
N LEU A 134 2.21 7.27 5.57
CA LEU A 134 2.61 5.91 5.97
C LEU A 134 4.12 5.67 5.77
N LEU A 135 4.67 6.09 4.63
CA LEU A 135 6.09 5.98 4.32
C LEU A 135 6.93 6.84 5.28
N SER A 136 6.48 8.06 5.57
CA SER A 136 7.12 8.94 6.55
C SER A 136 7.15 8.32 7.94
N ALA A 137 6.02 7.82 8.43
CA ALA A 137 5.93 7.15 9.73
C ALA A 137 6.84 5.90 9.79
N THR A 138 6.85 5.10 8.71
CA THR A 138 7.71 3.91 8.61
C THR A 138 9.18 4.27 8.61
N ALA A 139 9.59 5.28 7.82
CA ALA A 139 10.97 5.73 7.73
C ALA A 139 11.46 6.33 9.06
N LEU A 140 10.61 7.06 9.79
CA LEU A 140 10.92 7.61 11.12
C LEU A 140 10.92 6.53 12.22
N ALA A 141 10.20 5.43 12.05
CA ALA A 141 10.21 4.32 13.00
C ALA A 141 11.56 3.58 13.04
N ILE A 142 12.28 3.51 11.91
CA ILE A 142 13.59 2.85 11.80
C ILE A 142 14.64 3.44 12.75
N PRO A 143 14.96 4.75 12.70
CA PRO A 143 15.97 5.31 13.59
C PRO A 143 15.54 5.23 15.07
N ILE A 144 14.24 5.33 15.38
CA ILE A 144 13.70 5.15 16.73
C ILE A 144 13.95 3.72 17.22
N PHE A 145 13.75 2.73 16.37
CA PHE A 145 13.98 1.31 16.70
C PHE A 145 15.46 1.03 17.00
N PHE A 146 16.38 1.54 16.17
CA PHE A 146 17.81 1.35 16.36
C PHE A 146 18.36 2.14 17.57
N ALA A 147 17.87 3.35 17.79
CA ALA A 147 18.18 4.13 18.99
C ALA A 147 17.77 3.39 20.28
N ARG A 148 16.62 2.70 20.29
CA ARG A 148 16.18 1.89 21.43
C ARG A 148 17.09 0.67 21.69
N ARG A 149 17.76 0.14 20.67
CA ARG A 149 18.69 -0.99 20.78
C ARG A 149 20.15 -0.56 21.00
N GLN A 150 20.41 0.73 21.16
CA GLN A 150 21.77 1.30 21.34
C GLN A 150 22.75 0.88 20.23
N SER A 151 22.25 0.58 19.03
CA SER A 151 23.05 0.20 17.87
C SER A 151 22.91 1.28 16.81
N PHE A 152 23.95 2.12 16.69
CA PHE A 152 23.97 3.22 15.73
C PHE A 152 24.91 2.88 14.57
N SER A 153 24.39 2.95 13.35
CA SER A 153 25.20 2.84 12.14
C SER A 153 24.69 3.81 11.09
N PHE A 154 25.62 4.44 10.37
CA PHE A 154 25.32 5.48 9.38
C PHE A 154 24.34 5.01 8.29
N PRO A 155 24.57 3.87 7.59
CA PRO A 155 23.64 3.39 6.56
C PRO A 155 22.26 2.97 7.10
N THR A 156 22.16 2.53 8.35
CA THR A 156 20.90 2.00 8.92
C THR A 156 20.08 3.04 9.68
N THR A 157 20.70 4.12 10.15
CA THR A 157 20.04 5.13 10.99
C THR A 157 19.98 6.49 10.31
N VAL A 158 21.09 6.96 9.74
CA VAL A 158 21.17 8.30 9.15
C VAL A 158 20.48 8.34 7.79
N ALA A 159 20.74 7.37 6.92
CA ALA A 159 20.12 7.35 5.59
C ALA A 159 18.57 7.25 5.66
N PRO A 160 17.96 6.37 6.49
CA PRO A 160 16.50 6.35 6.64
C PRO A 160 15.94 7.59 7.34
N ALA A 161 16.69 8.22 8.25
CA ALA A 161 16.26 9.47 8.88
C ALA A 161 16.19 10.62 7.87
N ILE A 162 17.19 10.78 7.01
CA ILE A 162 17.18 11.80 5.94
C ILE A 162 16.02 11.55 4.98
N GLY A 163 15.83 10.29 4.55
CA GLY A 163 14.68 9.91 3.71
C GLY A 163 13.34 10.20 4.39
N GLY A 164 13.22 9.84 5.68
CA GLY A 164 12.02 10.06 6.48
C GLY A 164 11.68 11.53 6.67
N VAL A 165 12.67 12.38 6.94
CA VAL A 165 12.50 13.84 7.05
C VAL A 165 12.12 14.45 5.70
N THR A 166 12.76 14.01 4.61
CA THR A 166 12.41 14.46 3.25
C THR A 166 10.96 14.14 2.92
N ILE A 167 10.53 12.89 3.13
CA ILE A 167 9.14 12.46 2.87
C ILE A 167 8.18 13.15 3.85
N ALA A 168 8.55 13.37 5.11
CA ALA A 168 7.74 14.10 6.09
C ALA A 168 7.50 15.55 5.63
N THR A 169 8.55 16.22 5.17
CA THR A 169 8.47 17.59 4.64
C THR A 169 7.58 17.63 3.41
N ALA A 170 7.77 16.70 2.48
CA ALA A 170 6.91 16.58 1.30
C ALA A 170 5.45 16.30 1.68
N THR A 171 5.20 15.48 2.70
CA THR A 171 3.86 15.20 3.23
C THR A 171 3.21 16.47 3.78
N ALA A 172 3.94 17.26 4.58
CA ALA A 172 3.45 18.52 5.13
C ALA A 172 3.14 19.56 4.04
N LEU A 173 3.98 19.62 3.00
CA LEU A 173 3.73 20.44 1.82
C LEU A 173 2.46 20.00 1.08
N SER A 174 2.22 18.69 0.95
CA SER A 174 1.00 18.17 0.31
C SER A 174 -0.27 18.49 1.10
N PHE A 175 -0.22 18.53 2.43
CA PHE A 175 -1.37 18.96 3.25
C PHE A 175 -1.68 20.45 3.09
N THR A 176 -0.65 21.29 2.98
CA THR A 176 -0.81 22.75 2.85
C THR A 176 -1.15 23.16 1.41
N ASN A 177 -0.71 22.39 0.41
CA ASN A 177 -0.90 22.67 -1.01
C ASN A 177 -1.74 21.59 -1.71
N TYR A 178 -2.78 21.09 -1.05
CA TYR A 178 -3.58 20.00 -1.61
C TYR A 178 -4.30 20.37 -2.91
N SER A 179 -4.71 21.62 -3.07
CA SER A 179 -5.29 22.12 -4.33
C SER A 179 -4.32 22.02 -5.50
N ALA A 180 -3.02 22.26 -5.27
CA ALA A 180 -1.99 22.09 -6.28
C ALA A 180 -1.78 20.61 -6.65
N LEU A 181 -2.07 19.68 -5.72
CA LEU A 181 -1.93 18.25 -5.95
C LEU A 181 -3.12 17.67 -6.71
N THR A 182 -4.34 18.13 -6.40
CA THR A 182 -5.56 17.63 -7.06
C THR A 182 -5.93 18.41 -8.31
N GLY A 183 -5.47 19.66 -8.44
CA GLY A 183 -5.86 20.57 -9.51
C GLY A 183 -7.33 21.02 -9.42
N VAL A 184 -7.97 20.87 -8.26
CA VAL A 184 -9.40 21.16 -8.07
C VAL A 184 -9.62 22.22 -7.00
N ASP A 185 -10.26 23.33 -7.37
CA ASP A 185 -10.65 24.42 -6.47
C ASP A 185 -11.97 24.14 -5.75
N SER A 186 -12.05 23.02 -5.04
CA SER A 186 -13.21 22.69 -4.20
C SER A 186 -12.82 22.67 -2.73
N ALA A 187 -13.52 23.48 -1.93
CA ALA A 187 -13.33 23.54 -0.48
C ALA A 187 -13.61 22.20 0.21
N LEU A 188 -14.50 21.37 -0.36
CA LEU A 188 -14.78 20.04 0.17
C LEU A 188 -13.60 19.09 -0.06
N ILE A 189 -13.04 19.11 -1.27
CA ILE A 189 -11.90 18.27 -1.65
C ILE A 189 -10.64 18.67 -0.90
N ASN A 190 -10.39 19.98 -0.77
CA ASN A 190 -9.24 20.50 -0.03
C ASN A 190 -9.27 20.21 1.46
N ARG A 191 -10.42 19.80 2.01
CA ARG A 191 -10.54 19.36 3.40
C ARG A 191 -10.41 17.84 3.58
N LEU A 192 -10.50 17.05 2.51
CA LEU A 192 -10.36 15.59 2.60
C LEU A 192 -9.07 15.10 3.26
N PRO A 193 -7.89 15.75 3.09
CA PRO A 193 -6.68 15.33 3.77
C PRO A 193 -6.84 15.31 5.30
N TYR A 194 -7.60 16.24 5.88
CA TYR A 194 -7.84 16.25 7.32
C TYR A 194 -8.61 15.02 7.81
N ALA A 195 -9.36 14.34 6.94
CA ALA A 195 -9.98 13.06 7.25
C ALA A 195 -8.92 11.98 7.52
N LEU A 196 -7.77 11.99 6.83
CA LEU A 196 -6.65 11.10 7.15
C LEU A 196 -6.09 11.37 8.54
N LEU A 197 -5.96 12.64 8.92
CA LEU A 197 -5.50 13.01 10.25
C LEU A 197 -6.50 12.55 11.32
N ALA A 198 -7.80 12.72 11.07
CA ALA A 198 -8.86 12.20 11.95
C ALA A 198 -8.79 10.68 12.10
N VAL A 199 -8.62 9.93 10.99
CA VAL A 199 -8.46 8.47 11.02
C VAL A 199 -7.20 8.05 11.76
N ALA A 200 -6.08 8.77 11.59
CA ALA A 200 -4.84 8.50 12.30
C ALA A 200 -4.98 8.72 13.82
N ILE A 201 -5.69 9.77 14.23
CA ILE A 201 -6.01 10.04 15.64
C ILE A 201 -6.92 8.94 16.18
N LEU A 202 -8.00 8.58 15.48
CA LEU A 202 -8.92 7.52 15.87
C LEU A 202 -8.19 6.17 16.03
N GLY A 203 -7.33 5.82 15.07
CA GLY A 203 -6.50 4.61 15.14
C GLY A 203 -5.53 4.63 16.32
N SER A 204 -4.91 5.77 16.60
CA SER A 204 -4.00 5.94 17.75
C SER A 204 -4.74 5.82 19.09
N VAL A 205 -5.92 6.45 19.20
CA VAL A 205 -6.78 6.35 20.38
C VAL A 205 -7.26 4.91 20.58
N GLN A 206 -7.69 4.25 19.50
CA GLN A 206 -8.09 2.84 19.53
C GLN A 206 -6.94 1.93 19.97
N ALA A 207 -5.73 2.14 19.44
CA ALA A 207 -4.54 1.39 19.82
C ALA A 207 -4.19 1.58 21.31
N MET A 208 -4.23 2.82 21.82
CA MET A 208 -4.01 3.12 23.24
C MET A 208 -5.09 2.52 24.13
N TRP A 209 -6.36 2.56 23.71
CA TRP A 209 -7.48 1.97 24.44
C TRP A 209 -7.35 0.44 24.51
N LEU A 210 -7.01 -0.20 23.39
CA LEU A 210 -6.80 -1.64 23.32
C LEU A 210 -5.62 -2.09 24.17
N ARG A 211 -4.53 -1.30 24.18
CA ARG A 211 -3.38 -1.52 25.07
C ARG A 211 -3.76 -1.47 26.56
N ARG A 212 -4.73 -0.64 26.95
CA ARG A 212 -5.19 -0.51 28.34
C ARG A 212 -6.26 -1.55 28.74
N HIS A 213 -7.22 -1.83 27.87
CA HIS A 213 -8.40 -2.65 28.24
C HIS A 213 -8.36 -4.09 27.72
N ARG A 214 -7.62 -4.37 26.64
CA ARG A 214 -7.50 -5.71 26.04
C ARG A 214 -6.06 -5.99 25.59
N PRO A 215 -5.10 -6.07 26.53
CA PRO A 215 -3.69 -6.24 26.21
C PRO A 215 -3.40 -7.52 25.39
N GLY A 216 -4.16 -8.59 25.61
CA GLY A 216 -4.04 -9.84 24.83
C GLY A 216 -4.51 -9.74 23.38
N LEU A 217 -5.34 -8.75 23.00
CA LEU A 217 -5.63 -8.45 21.60
C LEU A 217 -4.54 -7.55 21.00
N TYR A 218 -4.09 -6.55 21.75
CA TYR A 218 -3.02 -5.65 21.30
C TYR A 218 -1.71 -6.41 21.01
N SER A 219 -1.35 -7.40 21.83
CA SER A 219 -0.14 -8.22 21.60
C SER A 219 -0.24 -9.13 20.37
N ARG A 220 -1.46 -9.45 19.92
CA ARG A 220 -1.69 -10.28 18.71
C ARG A 220 -1.58 -9.49 17.42
N ILE A 221 -1.73 -8.16 17.50
CA ILE A 221 -1.59 -7.27 16.33
C ILE A 221 -0.13 -7.32 15.88
N GLY A 222 0.10 -7.95 14.73
CA GLY A 222 1.43 -8.09 14.14
C GLY A 222 2.27 -9.27 14.63
N SER A 223 1.82 -10.07 15.59
CA SER A 223 2.59 -11.23 16.10
C SER A 223 2.58 -12.44 15.16
N THR A 224 1.63 -12.51 14.22
CA THR A 224 1.39 -13.71 13.38
C THR A 224 2.43 -13.98 12.28
N ARG A 225 3.61 -13.33 12.30
CA ARG A 225 4.68 -13.60 11.31
C ARG A 225 6.11 -13.54 11.85
N VAL A 226 6.33 -13.21 13.12
CA VAL A 226 7.70 -13.14 13.69
C VAL A 226 8.04 -14.41 14.47
N ASP A 227 7.05 -15.03 15.12
CA ASP A 227 7.31 -16.16 16.01
C ASP A 227 7.47 -17.51 15.28
N ASP A 228 6.86 -17.71 14.11
CA ASP A 228 7.01 -18.94 13.32
C ASP A 228 8.43 -19.14 12.76
N ALA A 229 9.22 -18.07 12.62
CA ALA A 229 10.62 -18.16 12.19
C ALA A 229 11.60 -18.34 13.36
N ALA A 230 11.18 -18.00 14.58
CA ALA A 230 11.99 -18.15 15.79
C ALA A 230 11.87 -19.55 16.41
N ASP A 231 10.76 -20.26 16.17
CA ASP A 231 10.51 -21.61 16.71
C ASP A 231 11.14 -22.75 15.89
N VAL A 232 11.81 -22.45 14.77
CA VAL A 232 12.58 -23.43 13.98
C VAL A 232 14.03 -23.58 14.50
N LYS A 233 14.40 -22.90 15.59
CA LYS A 233 15.70 -23.06 16.27
C LYS A 233 15.56 -23.26 17.78
N GLY A 234 14.98 -24.39 18.17
CA GLY A 234 15.20 -25.04 19.48
C GLY A 234 16.24 -26.18 19.37
N PRO A 235 16.99 -26.50 20.44
CA PRO A 235 18.29 -27.18 20.35
C PRO A 235 18.22 -28.68 20.05
N ALA A 236 19.29 -29.18 19.45
CA ALA A 236 19.54 -30.53 18.98
C ALA A 236 18.99 -31.66 19.87
N SER A 237 18.19 -32.55 19.27
CA SER A 237 18.17 -33.96 19.67
C SER A 237 19.12 -34.70 18.73
N ALA A 238 20.29 -35.04 19.28
CA ALA A 238 21.20 -36.02 18.71
C ALA A 238 20.49 -37.39 18.72
N ALA A 239 19.78 -37.70 17.64
CA ALA A 239 19.38 -39.07 17.32
C ALA A 239 20.40 -39.61 16.32
N SER A 240 21.23 -40.53 16.83
CA SER A 240 22.15 -41.40 16.13
C SER A 240 21.70 -41.78 14.72
N VAL A 241 22.32 -41.19 13.71
CA VAL A 241 22.42 -41.81 12.38
C VAL A 241 23.54 -42.84 12.51
N THR A 242 23.16 -44.09 12.77
CA THR A 242 24.06 -45.22 12.58
C THR A 242 24.29 -45.38 11.08
N ASP A 243 25.48 -45.04 10.62
CA ASP A 243 25.98 -45.33 9.28
C ASP A 243 25.86 -46.84 8.99
N PRO A 244 25.18 -47.26 7.91
CA PRO A 244 25.17 -48.67 7.51
C PRO A 244 26.49 -49.13 6.86
N GLU A 245 27.46 -48.25 6.62
CA GLU A 245 28.65 -48.57 5.82
C GLU A 245 29.90 -48.96 6.64
N SER A 246 29.91 -48.80 7.96
CA SER A 246 31.05 -49.20 8.79
C SER A 246 31.06 -50.69 9.18
N SER A 247 30.01 -51.45 8.84
CA SER A 247 29.88 -52.88 9.15
C SER A 247 30.39 -53.81 8.03
N LEU A 248 30.66 -53.28 6.83
CA LEU A 248 31.16 -54.06 5.69
C LEU A 248 32.71 -54.11 5.63
N GLY A 249 33.42 -53.19 6.30
CA GLY A 249 34.88 -53.20 6.37
C GLY A 249 35.46 -54.12 7.46
N ALA A 250 34.67 -54.48 8.48
CA ALA A 250 35.14 -55.30 9.61
C ALA A 250 34.93 -56.81 9.41
N ALA A 251 34.02 -57.23 8.50
CA ALA A 251 33.75 -58.64 8.22
C ALA A 251 34.68 -59.25 7.15
N ALA A 252 35.47 -58.44 6.44
CA ALA A 252 36.40 -58.89 5.41
C ALA A 252 37.81 -59.24 5.94
N ASN A 253 38.09 -59.06 7.23
CA ASN A 253 39.43 -59.27 7.81
C ASN A 253 39.52 -60.46 8.80
N THR A 254 38.53 -61.36 8.81
CA THR A 254 38.50 -62.51 9.74
C THR A 254 38.23 -63.88 9.09
N LEU A 255 38.39 -64.03 7.77
CA LEU A 255 38.35 -65.35 7.13
C LEU A 255 39.52 -65.51 6.13
N GLY A 256 40.56 -66.25 6.54
CA GLY A 256 41.50 -66.93 5.62
C GLY A 256 42.79 -66.17 5.32
N ARG A 257 43.99 -66.38 5.88
CA ARG A 257 44.61 -67.44 6.71
C ARG A 257 43.88 -68.77 6.85
#